data_AF-A0A833AQ13-F1
#
_entry.id   AF-A0A833AQ13-F1
#
_cell.length_a   1.000
_cell.length_b   1.000
_cell.length_c   1.000
_cell.angle_alpha   90.00
_cell.angle_beta   90.00
_cell.angle_gamma   90.00
#
_symmetry.space_group_name_H-M   'P 1'
#
loop_
_entity.id
_entity.type
_entity.pdbx_description
1 polymer ?
#
loop_
_entity_poly.entity_id
_entity_poly.type
_entity_poly.pdbx_seq_one_letter_code
_entity_poly.pdbx_strand_id
1 'polypeptide(L)'
;EEALINAWEHGNLELKSEWKDELSSGHEFSKFEEMRKIRMTDDLYCTRKIILNVQVADGILEICVQDEGTGFKDREIGSELDHRVYGRGLSIIDNIMDSIEFNEKGNRITMRKALNQ
;
A
#
# COMPACT_ATOMS: atom_id res chain seq x y z
N GLU A 1 -7.59 6.94 0.55
CA GLU A 1 -6.35 7.38 1.22
C GLU A 1 -5.41 6.21 1.46
N GLU A 2 -5.86 5.17 2.17
CA GLU A 2 -5.10 3.94 2.46
C GLU A 2 -4.26 3.38 1.29
N ALA A 3 -4.85 3.23 0.09
CA ALA A 3 -4.13 2.68 -1.06
C ALA A 3 -2.91 3.53 -1.48
N LEU A 4 -2.99 4.86 -1.36
CA LEU A 4 -1.87 5.76 -1.67
C LEU A 4 -0.80 5.69 -0.59
N ILE A 5 -1.19 5.59 0.68
CA ILE A 5 -0.24 5.42 1.79
C ILE A 5 0.49 4.09 1.64
N ASN A 6 -0.22 3.00 1.34
CA ASN A 6 0.40 1.69 1.11
C ASN A 6 1.36 1.72 -0.08
N ALA A 7 0.95 2.31 -1.21
CA ALA A 7 1.81 2.49 -2.39
C ALA A 7 3.07 3.30 -2.07
N TRP A 8 2.98 4.29 -1.17
CA TRP A 8 4.12 5.09 -0.76
C TRP A 8 5.04 4.35 0.24
N GLU A 9 4.48 3.88 1.35
CA GLU A 9 5.23 3.27 2.46
C GLU A 9 5.77 1.89 2.08
N HIS A 10 4.90 1.00 1.61
CA HIS A 10 5.23 -0.39 1.33
C HIS A 10 5.72 -0.61 -0.11
N GLY A 11 5.21 0.19 -1.06
CA GLY A 11 5.67 0.18 -2.44
C GLY A 11 6.98 0.93 -2.63
N ASN A 12 6.91 2.26 -2.74
CA ASN A 12 8.07 3.08 -3.11
C ASN A 12 9.16 3.12 -2.05
N LEU A 13 8.81 3.21 -0.77
CA LEU A 13 9.77 3.20 0.32
C LEU A 13 10.09 1.79 0.82
N GLU A 14 9.47 0.73 0.30
CA GLU A 14 9.71 -0.69 0.65
C GLU A 14 9.73 -0.97 2.17
N LEU A 15 8.98 -0.20 2.96
CA LEU A 15 8.93 -0.34 4.41
C LEU A 15 8.16 -1.61 4.76
N LYS A 16 8.62 -2.36 5.75
CA LYS A 16 7.92 -3.56 6.22
C LYS A 16 7.09 -3.26 7.45
N SER A 17 5.83 -3.69 7.46
CA SER A 17 4.95 -3.51 8.60
C SER A 17 5.52 -4.10 9.90
N GLU A 18 6.26 -5.21 9.80
CA GLU A 18 6.96 -5.88 10.90
C GLU A 18 7.92 -4.94 11.66
N TRP A 19 8.47 -3.92 10.98
CA TRP A 19 9.39 -2.96 11.59
C TRP A 19 8.71 -1.98 12.55
N LYS A 20 7.37 -2.00 12.65
CA LYS A 20 6.61 -1.17 13.59
C LYS A 20 6.77 -1.67 15.03
N ASP A 21 6.96 -2.97 15.24
CA ASP A 21 7.24 -3.59 16.55
C ASP A 21 8.74 -3.66 16.87
N GLU A 22 9.61 -3.49 15.88
CA GLU A 22 11.07 -3.50 16.07
C GLU A 22 11.56 -2.13 16.57
N LEU A 23 12.16 -2.08 17.76
CA LEU A 23 12.80 -0.88 18.30
C LEU A 23 14.13 -0.60 17.59
N SER A 24 14.37 0.68 17.26
CA SER A 24 15.66 1.14 16.74
C SER A 24 16.77 1.08 17.80
N SER A 25 18.02 1.13 17.33
CA SER A 25 19.23 1.18 18.17
C SER A 25 19.34 2.53 18.88
N GLY A 26 18.51 2.77 19.89
CA GLY A 26 18.36 4.07 20.54
C GLY A 26 17.06 4.30 21.31
N HIS A 27 16.09 3.38 21.25
CA HIS A 27 14.85 3.32 22.05
C HIS A 27 13.85 4.50 21.89
N GLU A 28 14.09 5.51 21.05
CA GLU A 28 13.13 6.62 20.86
C GLU A 28 12.10 6.36 19.74
N PHE A 29 12.45 5.56 18.73
CA PHE A 29 11.58 5.31 17.56
C PHE A 29 11.60 3.83 17.15
N SER A 30 10.55 3.39 16.44
CA SER A 30 10.56 2.10 15.76
C SER A 30 11.50 2.14 14.56
N LYS A 31 12.01 0.97 14.15
CA LYS A 31 12.79 0.79 12.93
C LYS A 31 12.01 1.25 11.69
N PHE A 32 10.68 1.13 11.71
CA PHE A 32 9.82 1.66 10.64
C PHE A 32 10.03 3.16 10.43
N GLU A 33 9.97 3.95 11.50
CA GLU A 33 10.14 5.41 11.43
C GLU A 33 11.57 5.81 11.05
N GLU A 34 12.57 5.08 11.54
CA GLU A 34 13.96 5.28 11.16
C GLU A 34 14.17 5.05 9.65
N MET A 35 13.74 3.89 9.15
CA MET A 35 13.88 3.54 7.74
C MET A 35 13.09 4.46 6.82
N ARG A 36 11.91 4.92 7.26
CA ARG A 36 11.12 5.92 6.53
C ARG A 36 11.92 7.21 6.33
N LYS A 37 12.52 7.75 7.41
CA LYS A 37 13.35 8.97 7.31
C LYS A 37 14.53 8.79 6.37
N ILE A 38 15.23 7.66 6.46
CA ILE A 38 16.38 7.35 5.60
C ILE A 38 15.97 7.27 4.13
N ARG A 39 14.92 6.51 3.82
CA ARG A 39 14.51 6.25 2.42
C ARG A 39 13.79 7.44 1.78
N MET A 40 13.21 8.34 2.57
CA MET A 40 12.71 9.62 2.05
C MET A 40 13.81 10.53 1.50
N THR A 41 15.08 10.30 1.86
CA THR A 41 16.24 11.08 1.39
C THR A 41 17.17 10.30 0.45
N ASP A 42 16.86 9.04 0.18
CA ASP A 42 17.65 8.17 -0.70
C ASP A 42 17.06 8.18 -2.11
N ASP A 43 17.85 8.63 -3.10
CA ASP A 43 17.45 8.72 -4.51
C ASP A 43 16.97 7.38 -5.09
N LEU A 44 17.35 6.24 -4.52
CA LEU A 44 16.86 4.92 -4.97
C LEU A 44 15.37 4.70 -4.66
N TYR A 45 14.80 5.44 -3.71
CA TYR A 45 13.42 5.29 -3.23
C TYR A 45 12.61 6.57 -3.42
N CYS A 46 13.15 7.74 -3.07
CA CYS A 46 12.39 8.98 -2.98
C CYS A 46 12.00 9.57 -4.35
N THR A 47 12.70 9.19 -5.43
CA THR A 47 12.37 9.63 -6.79
C THR A 47 11.26 8.80 -7.43
N ARG A 48 10.87 7.68 -6.80
CA ARG A 48 9.83 6.81 -7.31
C ARG A 48 8.47 7.48 -7.25
N LYS A 49 7.64 7.25 -8.26
CA LYS A 49 6.33 7.88 -8.44
C LYS A 49 5.19 6.94 -8.10
N ILE A 50 4.04 7.52 -7.79
CA ILE A 50 2.77 6.81 -7.71
C ILE A 50 1.89 7.32 -8.85
N ILE A 51 1.37 6.40 -9.65
CA ILE A 51 0.41 6.71 -10.71
C ILE A 51 -0.99 6.42 -10.16
N LEU A 52 -1.82 7.45 -10.14
CA LEU A 52 -3.24 7.36 -9.77
C LEU A 52 -4.08 7.56 -11.03
N ASN A 53 -4.85 6.54 -11.41
CA ASN A 53 -5.88 6.65 -12.42
C ASN A 53 -7.25 6.55 -11.76
N VAL A 54 -8.14 7.47 -12.09
CA VAL A 54 -9.53 7.47 -11.63
C VAL A 54 -10.43 7.55 -12.85
N GLN A 55 -11.34 6.60 -12.97
CA GLN A 55 -12.28 6.52 -14.06
C GLN A 55 -13.68 6.31 -13.50
N VAL A 56 -14.65 6.99 -14.10
CA VAL A 56 -16.07 6.72 -13.88
C VAL A 56 -16.68 6.39 -15.23
N ALA A 57 -17.19 5.17 -15.37
CA ALA A 57 -17.83 4.69 -16.59
C ALA A 57 -18.90 3.67 -16.23
N ASP A 58 -20.03 3.69 -16.95
CA ASP A 58 -21.12 2.71 -16.81
C ASP A 58 -21.63 2.53 -15.36
N GLY A 59 -21.66 3.61 -14.59
CA GLY A 59 -22.09 3.58 -13.19
C GLY A 59 -21.07 2.94 -12.23
N ILE A 60 -19.82 2.78 -12.65
CA ILE A 60 -18.74 2.22 -11.83
C ILE A 60 -17.66 3.28 -11.64
N LEU A 61 -17.24 3.49 -10.40
CA LEU A 61 -16.01 4.17 -10.03
C LEU A 61 -14.88 3.15 -9.98
N GLU A 62 -13.88 3.30 -10.85
CA GLU A 62 -12.63 2.55 -10.82
C GLU A 62 -11.49 3.48 -10.38
N ILE A 63 -10.74 3.06 -9.37
CA ILE A 63 -9.54 3.74 -8.90
C ILE A 63 -8.38 2.76 -8.97
N CYS A 64 -7.34 3.12 -9.72
CA CYS A 64 -6.13 2.35 -9.86
C CYS A 64 -4.94 3.12 -9.28
N VAL A 65 -4.26 2.51 -8.32
CA VAL A 65 -3.04 3.06 -7.70
C VAL A 65 -1.88 2.13 -8.02
N GLN A 66 -0.81 2.68 -8.59
CA GLN A 66 0.39 1.93 -8.91
C GLN A 66 1.64 2.63 -8.38
N ASP A 67 2.51 1.87 -7.71
CA ASP A 67 3.84 2.30 -7.27
C ASP A 67 4.96 1.69 -8.15
N GLU A 68 6.19 2.15 -7.94
CA GLU A 68 7.39 1.65 -8.63
C GLU A 68 8.24 0.72 -7.73
N GLY A 69 7.66 0.27 -6.62
CA GLY A 69 8.24 -0.70 -5.71
C GLY A 69 8.41 -2.09 -6.31
N THR A 70 8.96 -2.98 -5.49
CA THR A 70 9.17 -4.39 -5.86
C THR A 70 7.86 -5.18 -5.95
N GLY A 71 6.79 -4.67 -5.31
CA GLY A 71 5.49 -5.33 -5.19
C GLY A 71 5.53 -6.50 -4.20
N PHE A 72 4.37 -7.03 -3.85
CA PHE A 72 4.24 -8.19 -2.97
C PHE A 72 3.91 -9.46 -3.76
N LYS A 73 4.34 -10.62 -3.26
CA LYS A 73 3.99 -11.92 -3.87
C LYS A 73 2.64 -12.40 -3.32
N ASP A 74 1.86 -13.17 -4.08
CA ASP A 74 0.54 -13.72 -3.68
C ASP A 74 0.49 -14.37 -2.28
N ARG A 75 1.62 -14.91 -1.80
CA ARG A 75 1.73 -15.48 -0.44
C ARG A 75 1.61 -14.44 0.69
N GLU A 76 1.93 -13.19 0.43
CA GLU A 76 1.90 -12.08 1.40
C GLU A 76 0.51 -11.45 1.49
N ILE A 77 -0.31 -11.53 0.43
CA ILE A 77 -1.71 -11.02 0.43
C ILE A 77 -2.53 -11.73 1.51
N GLY A 78 -2.40 -13.05 1.61
CA GLY A 78 -3.09 -13.83 2.64
C GLY A 78 -2.70 -13.44 4.06
N SER A 79 -1.46 -12.96 4.28
CA SER A 79 -1.00 -12.46 5.58
C SER A 79 -1.37 -10.99 5.84
N GLU A 80 -1.46 -10.14 4.81
CA GLU A 80 -1.90 -8.75 4.97
C GLU A 80 -3.42 -8.60 5.08
N LEU A 81 -4.18 -9.58 4.57
CA LEU A 81 -5.61 -9.74 4.84
C LEU A 81 -5.88 -10.46 6.17
N ASP A 82 -4.89 -11.10 6.78
CA ASP A 82 -5.03 -11.69 8.12
C ASP A 82 -5.01 -10.54 9.14
N HIS A 83 -6.21 -10.15 9.57
CA HIS A 83 -6.60 -8.97 10.36
C HIS A 83 -5.88 -8.75 11.71
N ARG A 84 -4.74 -9.38 11.98
CA ARG A 84 -4.24 -9.57 13.35
C ARG A 84 -3.34 -8.46 13.87
N VAL A 85 -2.55 -7.76 13.05
CA VAL A 85 -1.71 -6.64 13.56
C VAL A 85 -1.42 -5.55 12.52
N TYR A 86 -1.18 -5.92 11.25
CA TYR A 86 -0.79 -5.01 10.17
C TYR A 86 -1.62 -5.30 8.92
N GLY A 87 -2.16 -4.27 8.25
CA GLY A 87 -3.07 -4.47 7.10
C GLY A 87 -4.48 -3.89 7.26
N ARG A 88 -4.72 -3.04 8.27
CA ARG A 88 -6.02 -2.34 8.41
C ARG A 88 -6.39 -1.54 7.17
N GLY A 89 -5.40 -0.97 6.46
CA GLY A 89 -5.63 -0.21 5.24
C GLY A 89 -6.30 -1.03 4.15
N LEU A 90 -5.79 -2.24 3.86
CA LEU A 90 -6.43 -3.16 2.92
C LEU A 90 -7.80 -3.63 3.42
N SER A 91 -7.94 -3.91 4.71
CA SER A 91 -9.26 -4.26 5.29
C SER A 91 -10.28 -3.13 5.12
N ILE A 92 -9.87 -1.87 5.29
CA ILE A 92 -10.76 -0.71 5.09
C ILE A 92 -11.17 -0.61 3.62
N ILE A 93 -10.22 -0.78 2.70
CA ILE A 93 -10.52 -0.76 1.26
C ILE A 93 -11.49 -1.90 0.90
N ASP A 94 -11.25 -3.11 1.41
CA ASP A 94 -12.07 -4.30 1.15
C ASP A 94 -13.50 -4.15 1.66
N ASN A 95 -13.68 -3.51 2.83
CA ASN A 95 -15.01 -3.24 3.36
C ASN A 95 -15.79 -2.15 2.61
N ILE A 96 -15.10 -1.25 1.89
CA ILE A 96 -15.73 -0.12 1.21
C ILE A 96 -16.01 -0.46 -0.26
N MET A 97 -15.06 -1.09 -0.94
CA MET A 97 -15.10 -1.35 -2.38
C MET A 97 -15.85 -2.65 -2.67
N ASP A 98 -16.42 -2.77 -3.86
CA ASP A 98 -17.15 -3.99 -4.25
C ASP A 98 -16.20 -5.05 -4.84
N SER A 99 -15.06 -4.63 -5.39
CA SER A 99 -13.99 -5.53 -5.80
C SER A 99 -12.62 -4.87 -5.70
N ILE A 100 -11.61 -5.67 -5.39
CA ILE A 100 -10.19 -5.30 -5.39
C ILE A 100 -9.43 -6.32 -6.20
N GLU A 101 -8.54 -5.85 -7.07
CA GLU A 101 -7.62 -6.67 -7.85
C GLU A 101 -6.20 -6.12 -7.75
N PHE A 102 -5.23 -7.02 -7.73
CA PHE A 102 -3.82 -6.68 -7.84
C PHE A 102 -3.25 -7.18 -9.16
N ASN A 103 -2.24 -6.49 -9.70
CA ASN A 103 -1.49 -7.04 -10.84
C ASN A 103 -0.55 -8.17 -10.38
N GLU A 104 -0.02 -8.94 -11.34
CA GLU A 104 0.88 -10.08 -11.05
C GLU A 104 2.12 -9.70 -10.22
N LYS A 105 2.61 -8.47 -10.36
CA LYS A 105 3.75 -7.97 -9.59
C LYS A 105 3.38 -7.59 -8.15
N GLY A 106 2.11 -7.31 -7.87
CA GLY A 106 1.65 -6.82 -6.58
C GLY A 106 2.04 -5.36 -6.29
N ASN A 107 2.24 -4.53 -7.31
CA ASN A 107 2.56 -3.10 -7.16
C ASN A 107 1.47 -2.19 -7.76
N ARG A 108 0.31 -2.77 -8.07
CA ARG A 108 -0.87 -2.06 -8.57
C ARG A 108 -2.10 -2.65 -7.92
N ILE A 109 -2.91 -1.79 -7.32
CA ILE A 109 -4.23 -2.11 -6.82
C ILE A 109 -5.28 -1.42 -7.70
N THR A 110 -6.29 -2.17 -8.11
CA THR A 110 -7.47 -1.67 -8.83
C THR A 110 -8.70 -1.92 -7.98
N MET A 111 -9.39 -0.84 -7.63
CA MET A 111 -10.52 -0.84 -6.72
C MET A 111 -11.76 -0.38 -7.47
N ARG A 112 -12.87 -1.12 -7.38
CA ARG A 112 -14.13 -0.77 -8.07
C ARG A 112 -15.29 -0.64 -7.11
N LYS A 113 -16.13 0.37 -7.34
CA LYS A 113 -17.37 0.60 -6.60
C LYS A 113 -18.50 0.89 -7.57
N ALA A 114 -19.62 0.17 -7.44
CA ALA A 114 -20.86 0.50 -8.10
C ALA A 114 -21.44 1.80 -7.50
N LEU A 115 -21.64 2.79 -8.35
CA LEU A 115 -22.33 4.02 -8.03
C LEU A 115 -23.82 3.75 -8.22
N ASN A 116 -24.47 3.26 -7.16
CA ASN A 116 -25.92 3.14 -7.15
C ASN A 116 -26.53 4.53 -7.36
N GLN A 117 -27.44 4.65 -8.32
CA GLN A 117 -28.29 5.84 -8.49
C GLN A 117 -29.27 5.99 -7.32
#